data_AF-A0A930B8D1-F1
#
_entry.id   AF-A0A930B8D1-F1
#
_cell.length_a   1.000
_cell.length_b   1.000
_cell.length_c   1.000
_cell.angle_alpha   90.00
_cell.angle_beta   90.00
_cell.angle_gamma   90.00
#
_symmetry.space_group_name_H-M   'P 1'
#
loop_
_entity.id
_entity.type
_entity.pdbx_description
1 polymer ?
#
loop_
_entity_poly.entity_id
_entity_poly.type
_entity_poly.pdbx_seq_one_letter_code
_entity_poly.pdbx_strand_id
1 'polypeptide(L)' 'HLHGLCVEKGERIAVREMRAHASRYFHGLPKATVLRRGIMKALTEEEFGRILTGYEKELGLEEPEA' A
#
# COMPACT_ATOMS: atom_id res chain seq x y z
N HIS A 1 0.56 -3.67 -8.76
CA HIS A 1 -0.68 -2.97 -9.16
C HIS A 1 -0.48 -1.46 -9.22
N LEU A 2 -0.12 -0.79 -8.12
CA LEU A 2 -0.03 0.68 -8.07
C LEU A 2 0.88 1.30 -9.15
N HIS A 3 2.09 0.77 -9.35
CA HIS A 3 3.03 1.27 -10.36
C HIS A 3 2.43 1.37 -11.77
N GLY A 4 1.70 0.33 -12.20
CA GLY A 4 1.03 0.32 -13.50
C GLY A 4 -0.02 1.42 -13.63
N LEU A 5 -0.80 1.66 -12.57
CA LEU A 5 -1.78 2.75 -12.53
C LEU A 5 -1.10 4.13 -12.57
N CYS A 6 0.06 4.28 -11.92
CA CYS A 6 0.82 5.53 -11.96
C CYS A 6 1.27 5.86 -13.39
N VAL A 7 1.75 4.86 -14.12
CA VAL A 7 2.17 5.01 -15.53
C VAL A 7 0.99 5.36 -16.45
N GLU A 8 -0.18 4.74 -16.24
CA GLU A 8 -1.34 4.92 -17.11
C GLU A 8 -2.11 6.23 -16.84
N LYS A 9 -2.35 6.57 -15.57
CA LYS A 9 -3.30 7.62 -15.16
C LYS A 9 -2.65 8.77 -14.40
N GLY A 10 -1.36 8.65 -14.09
CA GLY A 10 -0.65 9.56 -13.19
C GLY A 10 -0.85 9.20 -11.72
N GLU A 11 0.18 9.49 -10.94
CA GLU A 11 0.32 9.10 -9.53
C GLU A 11 -0.89 9.49 -8.66
N ARG A 12 -1.36 10.74 -8.77
CA ARG A 12 -2.48 11.24 -7.97
C ARG A 12 -3.76 10.41 -8.16
N ILE A 13 -4.07 10.03 -9.38
CA ILE A 13 -5.26 9.22 -9.70
C ILE A 13 -5.03 7.79 -9.21
N ALA A 14 -3.86 7.22 -9.50
CA ALA A 14 -3.46 5.88 -9.09
C ALA A 14 -3.55 5.65 -7.58
N VAL A 15 -2.97 6.56 -6.78
CA VAL A 15 -2.99 6.47 -5.31
C VAL A 15 -4.41 6.61 -4.77
N ARG A 16 -5.25 7.45 -5.39
CA ARG A 16 -6.66 7.58 -5.00
C ARG A 16 -7.45 6.31 -5.29
N GLU A 17 -7.27 5.70 -6.46
CA GLU A 17 -7.90 4.42 -6.80
C GLU A 17 -7.43 3.31 -5.85
N MET A 18 -6.13 3.21 -5.58
CA MET A 18 -5.58 2.21 -4.66
C MET A 18 -6.10 2.35 -3.23
N ARG A 19 -6.33 3.58 -2.74
CA ARG A 19 -6.99 3.81 -1.44
C ARG A 19 -8.42 3.28 -1.42
N ALA A 20 -9.18 3.40 -2.50
CA ALA A 20 -10.53 2.84 -2.57
C ALA A 20 -10.51 1.30 -2.47
N HIS A 21 -9.47 0.64 -2.98
CA HIS A 21 -9.31 -0.80 -2.93
C HIS A 21 -8.72 -1.33 -1.62
N ALA A 22 -7.94 -0.52 -0.91
CA ALA A 22 -7.19 -0.88 0.29
C ALA A 22 -8.03 -1.59 1.37
N SER A 23 -9.27 -1.15 1.59
CA SER A 23 -10.15 -1.76 2.60
C SER A 23 -10.46 -3.23 2.30
N ARG A 24 -10.59 -3.60 1.02
CA ARG A 24 -10.83 -4.99 0.59
C ARG A 24 -9.52 -5.80 0.59
N TYR A 25 -8.42 -5.22 0.09
CA TYR A 25 -7.14 -5.92 0.02
C TYR A 25 -6.58 -6.27 1.40
N PHE A 26 -6.75 -5.39 2.38
CA PHE A 26 -6.19 -5.59 3.72
C PHE A 26 -7.18 -6.23 4.70
N HIS A 27 -8.33 -6.71 4.22
CA HIS A 27 -9.26 -7.42 5.09
C HIS A 27 -8.65 -8.74 5.57
N GLY A 28 -8.82 -9.07 6.86
CA GLY A 28 -8.29 -10.30 7.45
C GLY A 28 -6.79 -10.30 7.76
N LEU A 29 -6.03 -9.29 7.33
CA LEU A 29 -4.61 -9.22 7.64
C LEU A 29 -4.33 -8.83 9.11
N PRO A 30 -3.26 -9.33 9.73
CA PRO A 30 -2.82 -8.89 11.05
C PRO A 30 -2.61 -7.38 11.08
N LYS A 31 -3.01 -6.69 12.15
CA LYS A 31 -2.84 -5.22 12.30
C LYS A 31 -3.40 -4.39 11.14
N ALA A 32 -4.34 -4.92 10.35
CA ALA A 32 -4.84 -4.26 9.15
C ALA A 32 -5.45 -2.87 9.37
N THR A 33 -5.94 -2.56 10.57
CA THR A 33 -6.43 -1.20 10.89
C THR A 33 -5.30 -0.17 10.86
N VAL A 34 -4.10 -0.51 11.34
CA VAL A 34 -2.93 0.37 11.31
C VAL A 34 -2.49 0.57 9.87
N LEU A 35 -2.35 -0.52 9.12
CA LEU A 35 -2.02 -0.49 7.69
C LEU A 35 -3.00 0.38 6.90
N ARG A 36 -4.30 0.13 7.02
CA ARG A 36 -5.34 0.93 6.34
C ARG A 36 -5.23 2.41 6.67
N ARG A 37 -5.02 2.78 7.95
CA ARG A 37 -4.89 4.19 8.35
C ARG A 37 -3.68 4.87 7.70
N GLY A 38 -2.56 4.16 7.57
CA GLY A 38 -1.40 4.66 6.83
C GLY A 38 -1.75 4.87 5.37
N ILE A 39 -2.28 3.83 4.72
CA ILE A 39 -2.60 3.87 3.28
C ILE A 39 -3.60 4.96 2.92
N MET A 40 -4.61 5.23 3.75
CA MET A 40 -5.57 6.32 3.50
C MET A 40 -4.90 7.71 3.44
N LYS A 41 -3.75 7.88 4.10
CA LYS A 41 -3.00 9.14 4.15
C LYS A 41 -1.94 9.26 3.05
N ALA A 42 -1.55 8.18 2.39
CA ALA A 42 -0.56 8.21 1.32
C ALA A 42 -1.04 9.11 0.16
N LEU A 43 -0.14 9.97 -0.32
CA LEU A 43 -0.35 10.88 -1.44
C LEU A 43 0.48 10.50 -2.67
N THR A 44 1.59 9.79 -2.47
CA THR A 44 2.52 9.35 -3.52
C THR A 44 2.63 7.83 -3.59
N GLU A 45 3.12 7.33 -4.73
CA GLU A 45 3.45 5.91 -4.89
C GLU A 45 4.50 5.47 -3.88
N GLU A 46 5.51 6.31 -3.68
CA GLU A 46 6.60 6.05 -2.77
C GLU A 46 6.12 5.94 -1.31
N GLU A 47 5.27 6.86 -0.84
CA GLU A 47 4.68 6.78 0.51
C GLU A 47 3.85 5.51 0.68
N PHE A 48 3.06 5.16 -0.33
CA PHE A 48 2.26 3.94 -0.32
C PHE A 48 3.16 2.71 -0.19
N GLY A 49 4.24 2.65 -0.97
CA GLY A 49 5.25 1.59 -0.93
C GLY A 49 5.93 1.49 0.44
N ARG A 50 6.42 2.61 0.99
CA ARG A 50 7.05 2.65 2.32
C ARG A 50 6.14 2.11 3.43
N ILE A 51 4.83 2.40 3.36
CA ILE A 51 3.86 1.91 4.35
C ILE A 51 3.67 0.39 4.22
N LEU A 52 3.58 -0.13 3.00
CA LEU A 52 3.51 -1.58 2.76
C LEU A 52 4.78 -2.30 3.24
N THR A 53 5.95 -1.80 2.84
CA THR A 53 7.22 -2.36 3.26
C THR A 53 7.34 -2.34 4.77
N GLY A 54 7.07 -1.20 5.43
CA GLY A 54 7.10 -1.11 6.90
C GLY A 54 6.16 -2.10 7.59
N TYR A 55 5.00 -2.35 7.00
CA TYR A 55 4.06 -3.37 7.48
C TYR A 55 4.60 -4.79 7.32
N GLU A 56 5.21 -5.13 6.19
CA GLU A 56 5.86 -6.43 5.96
C GLU A 56 7.00 -6.65 6.95
N LYS A 57 7.85 -5.64 7.16
CA LYS A 57 8.94 -5.66 8.16
C LYS A 57 8.42 -5.95 9.57
N GLU A 58 7.37 -5.24 9.98
CA GLU A 58 6.77 -5.40 11.32
C GLU A 58 6.21 -6.81 11.55
N LEU A 59 5.80 -7.49 10.48
CA LEU A 59 5.29 -8.86 10.54
C LEU A 59 6.35 -9.93 10.24
N GLY A 60 7.59 -9.55 9.94
CA GLY A 60 8.64 -10.48 9.53
C GLY A 60 8.31 -11.21 8.22
N LEU A 61 7.56 -10.55 7.33
CA LEU A 61 7.16 -11.07 6.01
C LEU A 61 8.15 -10.67 4.90
N GLU A 62 9.31 -10.12 5.25
CA GLU A 62 10.36 -9.80 4.28
C GLU A 62 10.74 -11.10 3.53
N GLU A 63 10.58 -11.10 2.21
CA GLU A 63 11.15 -12.17 1.39
C GLU A 63 12.68 -12.11 1.54
N PRO A 64 13.36 -13.23 1.78
CA PRO A 64 14.81 -13.25 1.75
C PRO A 64 15.29 -12.82 0.36
N GLU A 65 16.24 -11.89 0.29
CA GLU A 65 16.91 -11.51 -0.95
C GLU A 65 17.46 -12.77 -1.63
N ALA A 66 16.97 -13.05 -2.85
CA ALA A 66 17.37 -14.16 -3.69
C ALA A 66 18.62 -13.85 -4.51
#